data_AF-A0A8H6GU62-F1
#
_entry.id   AF-A0A8H6GU62-F1
#
_cell.length_a   1.000
_cell.length_b   1.000
_cell.length_c   1.000
_cell.angle_alpha   90.00
_cell.angle_beta   90.00
_cell.angle_gamma   90.00
#
_symmetry.space_group_name_H-M   'P 1'
#
loop_
_entity.id
_entity.type
_entity.pdbx_description
1 polymer ?
#
loop_
_entity_poly.entity_id
_entity_poly.type
_entity_poly.pdbx_seq_one_letter_code
_entity_poly.pdbx_strand_id
1 'polypeptide(L)'
;MSEVAVLSQFNLSTDPHAQVLICCHDTCRIALLPSPAQVSEHLRKKHNIPAAERRLVTDLLKARISLLQSPSKAPIRQDGAAYDPNLHLVHGFRCKFCNERTGSSQVMSRHMTPAHEKQRLQLGVRRKAMYEPVFLQAWTKSPSGGRYWIVEYGGSTIRPVGGKEVCDHLEGVLERERERQKDLLGGGSANGNVTTRDSRTTSFTDLRPWLERTGWERTFEGVNRELLRNLSAAPSPATLSRGLILEGGGSRGGPVRPDEQTTSSADDERKITALITAVDLVMSRCEQTARTTSRSLLCWLRSVRPHGCYAKPFTFVGKTASRRKYIRLLKRFVAMIFRAYRLPAGIRQHQAGIRFKKSQLRLISVLWNHEGWTQHDALNEQLWRSMKLSDGADVQVDRDVESTDGEEGCEDEDEDDSDDESSVVGAEDSETDDMDDEDDEDDESEEEDHGRKNKAMRSSGGEEVSPWAEEVLELLFGLIMAFCTEEVMDGRPDSTLLVYFSGVLGFSAELTGFLPARSYTSNLAALIYIQRLVLQSKINSTRVDFSDPL
;
A
#
# COMPACT_ATOMS: atom_id res chain seq x y z
N MET A 1 -48.07 -33.54 24.99
CA MET A 1 -47.29 -32.78 23.98
C MET A 1 -46.31 -33.73 23.33
N SER A 2 -46.12 -33.66 22.00
CA SER A 2 -45.08 -34.44 21.34
C SER A 2 -43.71 -34.07 21.91
N GLU A 3 -42.80 -35.04 22.06
CA GLU A 3 -41.44 -34.80 22.59
C GLU A 3 -40.70 -33.72 21.79
N VAL A 4 -40.91 -33.71 20.47
CA VAL A 4 -40.39 -32.68 19.56
C VAL A 4 -40.93 -31.30 19.94
N ALA A 5 -42.20 -31.19 20.33
CA ALA A 5 -42.81 -29.92 20.73
C ALA A 5 -42.20 -29.38 22.03
N VAL A 6 -41.84 -30.26 22.97
CA VAL A 6 -41.20 -29.84 24.23
C VAL A 6 -39.76 -29.39 23.97
N LEU A 7 -38.99 -30.10 23.14
CA LEU A 7 -37.64 -29.67 22.79
C LEU A 7 -37.64 -28.36 21.99
N SER A 8 -38.53 -28.23 21.00
CA SER A 8 -38.68 -27.00 20.22
C SER A 8 -39.11 -25.79 21.06
N GLN A 9 -39.91 -25.99 22.12
CA GLN A 9 -40.26 -24.93 23.07
C GLN A 9 -39.03 -24.28 23.72
N PHE A 10 -37.96 -25.05 23.91
CA PHE A 10 -36.69 -24.59 24.52
C PHE A 10 -35.59 -24.35 23.48
N ASN A 11 -35.94 -24.22 22.19
CA ASN A 11 -34.99 -24.13 21.07
C ASN A 11 -33.93 -25.25 21.11
N LEU A 12 -34.36 -26.46 21.47
CA LEU A 12 -33.55 -27.66 21.39
C LEU A 12 -34.04 -28.52 20.22
N SER A 13 -33.10 -29.11 19.49
CA SER A 13 -33.41 -30.09 18.45
C SER A 13 -32.50 -31.29 18.59
N THR A 14 -32.92 -32.43 18.03
CA THR A 14 -32.08 -33.62 17.95
C THR A 14 -31.77 -33.91 16.49
N ASP A 15 -30.50 -34.10 16.18
CA ASP A 15 -30.10 -34.59 14.87
C ASP A 15 -30.49 -36.08 14.73
N PRO A 16 -31.31 -36.47 13.74
CA PRO A 16 -31.79 -37.84 13.62
C PRO A 16 -30.72 -38.84 13.18
N HIS A 17 -29.62 -38.38 12.55
CA HIS A 17 -28.57 -39.24 12.00
C HIS A 17 -27.39 -39.43 12.96
N ALA A 18 -26.95 -38.35 13.60
CA ALA A 18 -25.86 -38.33 14.57
C ALA A 18 -26.35 -38.54 16.01
N GLN A 19 -27.67 -38.47 16.24
CA GLN A 19 -28.31 -38.62 17.55
C GLN A 19 -27.74 -37.67 18.61
N VAL A 20 -27.41 -36.44 18.22
CA VAL A 20 -26.90 -35.40 19.13
C VAL A 20 -27.99 -34.39 19.46
N LEU A 21 -27.94 -33.86 20.68
CA LEU A 21 -28.81 -32.77 21.12
C LEU A 21 -28.18 -31.44 20.73
N ILE A 22 -28.89 -30.58 19.99
CA ILE A 22 -28.41 -29.28 19.51
C ILE A 22 -29.18 -28.16 20.22
N CYS A 23 -28.45 -27.19 20.74
CA CYS A 23 -29.01 -25.92 21.20
C CYS A 23 -29.11 -24.96 20.01
N CYS A 24 -30.33 -24.63 19.59
CA CYS A 24 -30.64 -23.82 18.42
C CYS A 24 -30.76 -22.32 18.75
N HIS A 25 -30.49 -21.90 20.00
CA HIS A 25 -30.41 -20.47 20.33
C HIS A 25 -29.28 -19.79 19.54
N ASP A 26 -29.54 -18.57 19.06
CA ASP A 26 -28.61 -17.80 18.22
C ASP A 26 -27.23 -17.59 18.84
N THR A 27 -27.15 -17.47 20.17
CA THR A 27 -25.90 -17.27 20.91
C THR A 27 -25.06 -18.54 21.09
N CYS A 28 -25.66 -19.72 20.83
CA CYS A 28 -25.04 -21.02 21.09
C CYS A 28 -24.81 -21.83 19.81
N ARG A 29 -25.86 -22.25 19.12
CA ARG A 29 -25.82 -23.06 17.89
C ARG A 29 -24.79 -24.20 17.94
N ILE A 30 -24.83 -24.99 19.01
CA ILE A 30 -23.88 -26.09 19.28
C ILE A 30 -24.59 -27.34 19.79
N ALA A 31 -23.98 -28.50 19.57
CA ALA A 31 -24.38 -29.75 20.19
C ALA A 31 -23.93 -29.79 21.66
N LEU A 32 -24.85 -30.22 22.53
CA LEU A 32 -24.66 -30.38 23.96
C LEU A 32 -24.34 -31.83 24.30
N LEU A 33 -23.61 -32.03 25.39
CA LEU A 33 -23.47 -33.36 25.95
C LEU A 33 -24.84 -33.82 26.49
N PRO A 34 -25.30 -35.06 26.23
CA PRO A 34 -26.64 -35.53 26.59
C PRO A 34 -26.81 -35.81 28.10
N SER A 35 -26.05 -35.14 28.97
CA SER A 35 -26.21 -35.21 30.42
C SER A 35 -27.30 -34.23 30.88
N PRO A 36 -28.37 -34.70 31.56
CA PRO A 36 -29.44 -33.82 32.03
C PRO A 36 -28.94 -32.69 32.94
N ALA A 37 -27.91 -32.96 33.76
CA ALA A 37 -27.31 -31.96 34.63
C ALA A 37 -26.60 -30.87 33.81
N GLN A 38 -25.85 -31.25 32.76
CA GLN A 38 -25.11 -30.29 31.94
C GLN A 38 -26.03 -29.49 31.01
N VAL A 39 -27.07 -30.11 30.46
CA VAL A 39 -28.07 -29.38 29.66
C VAL A 39 -28.83 -28.40 30.54
N SER A 40 -29.26 -28.81 31.74
CA SER A 40 -29.96 -27.93 32.67
C SER A 40 -29.07 -26.76 33.13
N GLU A 41 -27.78 -27.00 33.35
CA GLU A 41 -26.82 -25.96 33.69
C GLU A 41 -26.53 -25.01 32.53
N HIS A 42 -26.43 -25.53 31.30
CA HIS A 42 -26.29 -24.73 30.08
C HIS A 42 -27.50 -23.80 29.88
N LEU A 43 -28.73 -24.34 29.96
CA LEU A 43 -29.96 -23.56 29.85
C LEU A 43 -30.07 -22.49 30.95
N ARG A 44 -29.59 -22.78 32.16
CA ARG A 44 -29.54 -21.80 33.26
C ARG A 44 -28.53 -20.69 32.99
N LYS A 45 -27.28 -21.05 32.67
CA LYS A 45 -26.17 -20.08 32.55
C LYS A 45 -26.19 -19.27 31.26
N LYS A 46 -26.58 -19.88 30.13
CA LYS A 46 -26.52 -19.22 28.81
C LYS A 46 -27.86 -18.65 28.34
N HIS A 47 -28.98 -19.16 28.85
CA HIS A 47 -30.32 -18.74 28.43
C HIS A 47 -31.24 -18.30 29.58
N ASN A 48 -30.75 -18.31 30.83
CA ASN A 48 -31.49 -17.89 32.02
C ASN A 48 -32.87 -18.56 32.21
N ILE A 49 -32.99 -19.83 31.83
CA ILE A 49 -34.28 -20.54 31.87
C ILE A 49 -34.63 -20.94 33.32
N PRO A 50 -35.86 -20.65 33.80
CA PRO A 50 -36.31 -20.98 35.16
C PRO A 50 -36.22 -22.48 35.49
N ALA A 51 -36.02 -22.79 36.78
CA ALA A 51 -35.86 -24.18 37.23
C ALA A 51 -37.09 -25.08 36.98
N ALA A 52 -38.30 -24.52 37.07
CA ALA A 52 -39.55 -25.26 36.83
C ALA A 52 -39.65 -25.75 35.38
N GLU A 53 -39.25 -24.92 34.43
CA GLU A 53 -39.27 -25.22 33.00
C GLU A 53 -38.15 -26.20 32.60
N ARG A 54 -36.95 -26.04 33.17
CA ARG A 54 -35.82 -26.96 32.94
C ARG A 54 -36.08 -28.39 33.42
N ARG A 55 -36.99 -28.61 34.39
CA ARG A 55 -37.37 -29.95 34.86
C ARG A 55 -37.99 -30.79 33.75
N LEU A 56 -38.84 -30.19 32.91
CA LEU A 56 -39.48 -30.87 31.78
C LEU A 56 -38.43 -31.42 30.79
N VAL A 57 -37.43 -30.60 30.46
CA VAL A 57 -36.30 -31.02 29.60
C VAL A 57 -35.45 -32.09 30.27
N THR A 58 -35.17 -31.93 31.57
CA THR A 58 -34.34 -32.87 32.34
C THR A 58 -34.99 -34.25 32.41
N ASP A 59 -36.30 -34.34 32.61
CA ASP A 59 -37.03 -35.60 32.72
C ASP A 59 -37.18 -36.29 31.36
N LEU A 60 -37.40 -35.52 30.28
CA LEU A 60 -37.34 -36.05 28.92
C LEU A 60 -35.96 -36.58 28.55
N LEU A 61 -34.89 -35.88 28.92
CA LEU A 61 -33.54 -36.34 28.68
C LEU A 61 -33.27 -37.63 29.45
N LYS A 62 -33.63 -37.73 30.73
CA LYS A 62 -33.47 -38.97 31.52
C LYS A 62 -34.13 -40.19 30.85
N ALA A 63 -35.28 -40.01 30.22
CA ALA A 63 -35.96 -41.08 29.48
C ALA A 63 -35.22 -41.50 28.19
N ARG A 64 -34.34 -40.64 27.64
CA ARG A 64 -33.68 -40.81 26.33
C ARG A 64 -32.15 -40.76 26.33
N ILE A 65 -31.47 -40.65 27.48
CA ILE A 65 -29.98 -40.59 27.56
C ILE A 65 -29.32 -41.73 26.79
N SER A 66 -29.89 -42.94 26.82
CA SER A 66 -29.32 -44.12 26.14
C SER A 66 -29.34 -44.05 24.61
N LEU A 67 -30.14 -43.16 24.02
CA LEU A 67 -30.27 -42.98 22.58
C LEU A 67 -29.44 -41.82 22.03
N LEU A 68 -28.97 -40.91 22.89
CA LEU A 68 -28.22 -39.72 22.47
C LEU A 68 -26.72 -39.94 22.59
N GLN A 69 -25.98 -39.58 21.52
CA GLN A 69 -24.54 -39.68 21.47
C GLN A 69 -23.86 -38.41 22.01
N SER A 70 -22.64 -38.58 22.52
CA SER A 70 -21.78 -37.45 22.85
C SER A 70 -21.31 -36.75 21.57
N PRO A 71 -21.34 -35.41 21.50
CA PRO A 71 -20.85 -34.64 20.34
C PRO A 71 -19.43 -35.00 19.89
N SER A 72 -18.57 -35.41 20.83
CA SER A 72 -17.18 -35.80 20.54
C SER A 72 -17.05 -37.18 19.88
N LYS A 73 -18.03 -38.07 20.10
CA LYS A 73 -18.05 -39.44 19.55
C LYS A 73 -19.00 -39.57 18.35
N ALA A 74 -19.86 -38.57 18.14
CA ALA A 74 -20.82 -38.54 17.04
C ALA A 74 -20.12 -38.56 15.67
N PRO A 75 -20.71 -39.23 14.66
CA PRO A 75 -20.18 -39.22 13.30
C PRO A 75 -20.14 -37.79 12.76
N ILE A 76 -19.08 -37.48 12.03
CA ILE A 76 -18.93 -36.20 11.31
C ILE A 76 -19.77 -36.29 10.03
N ARG A 77 -20.47 -35.23 9.65
CA ARG A 77 -21.20 -35.19 8.38
C ARG A 77 -20.22 -35.24 7.19
N GLN A 78 -20.71 -35.65 6.03
CA GLN A 78 -19.92 -35.67 4.81
C GLN A 78 -19.64 -34.24 4.32
N ASP A 79 -18.51 -34.04 3.64
CA ASP A 79 -18.19 -32.77 3.01
C ASP A 79 -19.16 -32.47 1.86
N GLY A 80 -19.54 -31.21 1.71
CA GLY A 80 -20.57 -30.78 0.76
C GLY A 80 -21.99 -30.99 1.28
N ALA A 81 -22.16 -31.34 2.56
CA ALA A 81 -23.47 -31.32 3.19
C ALA A 81 -24.07 -29.90 3.16
N ALA A 82 -25.40 -29.81 3.04
CA ALA A 82 -26.10 -28.54 3.15
C ALA A 82 -25.85 -27.91 4.53
N TYR A 83 -25.67 -26.58 4.53
CA TYR A 83 -25.56 -25.78 5.75
C TYR A 83 -26.75 -26.02 6.69
N ASP A 84 -26.46 -26.31 7.97
CA ASP A 84 -27.47 -26.44 9.01
C ASP A 84 -27.64 -25.13 9.79
N PRO A 85 -28.81 -24.46 9.72
CA PRO A 85 -29.06 -23.23 10.45
C PRO A 85 -28.92 -23.35 11.98
N ASN A 86 -29.08 -24.56 12.52
CA ASN A 86 -29.03 -24.80 13.96
C ASN A 86 -27.61 -24.94 14.50
N LEU A 87 -26.60 -24.98 13.63
CA LEU A 87 -25.18 -25.07 13.98
C LEU A 87 -24.42 -23.83 13.54
N HIS A 88 -23.42 -23.45 14.34
CA HIS A 88 -22.57 -22.30 14.04
C HIS A 88 -21.75 -22.53 12.76
N LEU A 89 -21.75 -21.53 11.87
CA LEU A 89 -20.93 -21.49 10.66
C LEU A 89 -19.54 -20.96 11.01
N VAL A 90 -18.51 -21.76 10.74
CA VAL A 90 -17.12 -21.38 10.95
C VAL A 90 -16.48 -21.02 9.60
N HIS A 91 -15.92 -19.80 9.52
CA HIS A 91 -15.15 -19.34 8.37
C HIS A 91 -13.72 -19.90 8.46
N GLY A 92 -13.52 -21.10 7.93
CA GLY A 92 -12.29 -21.87 8.13
C GLY A 92 -11.41 -22.03 6.90
N PHE A 93 -10.44 -22.90 7.05
CA PHE A 93 -9.43 -23.25 6.05
C PHE A 93 -9.23 -24.77 6.03
N ARG A 94 -9.03 -25.32 4.83
CA ARG A 94 -8.63 -26.71 4.62
C ARG A 94 -7.28 -26.78 3.95
N CYS A 95 -6.48 -27.77 4.31
CA CYS A 95 -5.28 -28.10 3.56
C CYS A 95 -5.64 -28.69 2.19
N LYS A 96 -4.85 -28.39 1.16
CA LYS A 96 -5.01 -29.00 -0.18
C LYS A 96 -4.34 -30.38 -0.29
N PHE A 97 -3.48 -30.74 0.66
CA PHE A 97 -2.61 -31.92 0.61
C PHE A 97 -2.93 -32.98 1.66
N CYS A 98 -3.71 -32.64 2.69
CA CYS A 98 -4.18 -33.58 3.71
C CYS A 98 -5.57 -33.19 4.21
N ASN A 99 -6.11 -34.00 5.13
CA ASN A 99 -7.46 -33.83 5.67
C ASN A 99 -7.56 -32.80 6.81
N GLU A 100 -6.47 -32.07 7.12
CA GLU A 100 -6.46 -31.07 8.18
C GLU A 100 -7.35 -29.86 7.86
N ARG A 101 -8.09 -29.42 8.89
CA ARG A 101 -9.10 -28.36 8.83
C ARG A 101 -9.08 -27.55 10.11
N THR A 102 -9.22 -26.24 9.99
CA THR A 102 -9.24 -25.35 11.16
C THR A 102 -9.99 -24.06 10.87
N GLY A 103 -10.54 -23.45 11.91
CA GLY A 103 -11.07 -22.08 11.85
C GLY A 103 -9.99 -21.00 11.73
N SER A 104 -8.72 -21.32 12.02
CA SER A 104 -7.63 -20.33 12.08
C SER A 104 -6.61 -20.47 10.95
N SER A 105 -6.43 -19.39 10.17
CA SER A 105 -5.40 -19.31 9.13
C SER A 105 -3.99 -19.48 9.69
N GLN A 106 -3.73 -19.00 10.90
CA GLN A 106 -2.43 -19.11 11.57
C GLN A 106 -2.10 -20.56 11.91
N VAL A 107 -3.09 -21.30 12.45
CA VAL A 107 -2.94 -22.74 12.74
C VAL A 107 -2.68 -23.52 11.45
N MET A 108 -3.41 -23.22 10.38
CA MET A 108 -3.20 -23.87 9.07
C MET A 108 -1.83 -23.52 8.47
N SER A 109 -1.36 -22.28 8.62
CA SER A 109 -0.03 -21.86 8.16
C SER A 109 1.09 -22.57 8.93
N ARG A 110 0.94 -22.75 10.25
CA ARG A 110 1.88 -23.51 11.10
C ARG A 110 1.92 -24.99 10.75
N HIS A 111 0.81 -25.58 10.30
CA HIS A 111 0.74 -26.97 9.83
C HIS A 111 1.60 -27.22 8.57
N MET A 112 1.78 -26.21 7.71
CA MET A 112 2.50 -26.39 6.43
C MET A 112 3.97 -26.77 6.60
N THR A 113 4.65 -26.22 7.62
CA THR A 113 6.08 -26.46 7.83
C THR A 113 6.37 -27.93 8.20
N PRO A 114 5.76 -28.52 9.25
CA PRO A 114 6.05 -29.90 9.61
C PRO A 114 5.49 -30.92 8.62
N ALA A 115 4.34 -30.66 7.99
CA ALA A 115 3.64 -31.67 7.19
C ALA A 115 3.91 -31.60 5.67
N HIS A 116 4.16 -30.40 5.13
CA HIS A 116 4.14 -30.16 3.68
C HIS A 116 5.28 -29.26 3.16
N GLU A 117 6.37 -29.11 3.91
CA GLU A 117 7.49 -28.25 3.49
C GLU A 117 8.17 -28.73 2.21
N LYS A 118 8.35 -30.05 2.06
CA LYS A 118 8.95 -30.63 0.85
C LYS A 118 8.10 -30.32 -0.39
N GLN A 119 6.78 -30.49 -0.30
CA GLN A 119 5.83 -30.19 -1.37
C GLN A 119 5.79 -28.69 -1.68
N ARG A 120 5.86 -27.83 -0.65
CA ARG A 120 5.95 -26.38 -0.81
C ARG A 120 7.18 -25.97 -1.62
N LEU A 121 8.35 -26.52 -1.27
CA LEU A 121 9.62 -26.22 -1.95
C LEU A 121 9.62 -26.75 -3.39
N GLN A 122 9.08 -27.94 -3.64
CA GLN A 122 8.96 -28.51 -4.98
C GLN A 122 8.05 -27.70 -5.91
N LEU A 123 6.97 -27.12 -5.38
CA LEU A 123 6.02 -26.31 -6.15
C LEU A 123 6.43 -24.85 -6.26
N GLY A 124 7.44 -24.39 -5.49
CA GLY A 124 7.87 -22.99 -5.50
C GLY A 124 6.82 -21.99 -5.03
N VAL A 125 5.82 -22.43 -4.26
CA VAL A 125 4.68 -21.59 -3.84
C VAL A 125 4.73 -21.19 -2.36
N ARG A 126 4.09 -20.08 -2.03
CA ARG A 126 3.99 -19.58 -0.66
C ARG A 126 3.05 -20.44 0.19
N ARG A 127 3.21 -20.41 1.52
CA ARG A 127 2.36 -21.18 2.46
C ARG A 127 0.86 -20.91 2.29
N LYS A 128 0.47 -19.66 1.98
CA LYS A 128 -0.94 -19.28 1.76
C LYS A 128 -1.58 -19.95 0.54
N ALA A 129 -0.80 -20.39 -0.45
CA ALA A 129 -1.32 -21.08 -1.63
C ALA A 129 -1.63 -22.57 -1.36
N MET A 130 -1.11 -23.12 -0.25
CA MET A 130 -1.17 -24.55 0.10
C MET A 130 -2.48 -24.95 0.81
N TYR A 131 -3.31 -23.97 1.18
CA TYR A 131 -4.61 -24.17 1.80
C TYR A 131 -5.65 -23.27 1.13
N GLU A 132 -6.92 -23.60 1.31
CA GLU A 132 -8.03 -22.83 0.74
C GLU A 132 -9.08 -22.52 1.81
N PRO A 133 -9.71 -21.34 1.72
CA PRO A 133 -10.81 -20.95 2.59
C PRO A 133 -12.08 -21.76 2.27
N VAL A 134 -12.74 -22.25 3.31
CA VAL A 134 -13.94 -23.07 3.19
C VAL A 134 -14.95 -22.72 4.29
N PHE A 135 -16.21 -23.03 4.05
CA PHE A 135 -17.24 -22.97 5.07
C PHE A 135 -17.23 -24.28 5.86
N LEU A 136 -17.04 -24.19 7.18
CA LEU A 136 -16.96 -25.34 8.07
C LEU A 136 -18.13 -25.34 9.05
N GLN A 137 -18.60 -26.54 9.42
CA GLN A 137 -19.44 -26.75 10.60
C GLN A 137 -18.83 -27.84 11.48
N ALA A 138 -19.16 -27.78 12.77
CA ALA A 138 -18.77 -28.75 13.77
C ALA A 138 -19.90 -28.93 14.78
N TRP A 139 -19.87 -30.06 15.49
CA TRP A 139 -20.81 -30.30 16.58
C TRP A 139 -20.56 -29.38 17.78
N THR A 140 -19.31 -28.96 18.02
CA THR A 140 -18.93 -28.10 19.15
C THR A 140 -18.22 -26.84 18.66
N LYS A 141 -18.12 -25.80 19.50
CA LYS A 141 -17.43 -24.53 19.13
C LYS A 141 -15.95 -24.73 18.77
N SER A 142 -15.29 -25.65 19.47
CA SER A 142 -13.86 -25.96 19.29
C SER A 142 -13.65 -27.47 19.34
N PRO A 143 -13.90 -28.22 18.24
CA PRO A 143 -13.67 -29.65 18.19
C PRO A 143 -12.18 -29.99 18.34
N SER A 144 -11.86 -30.91 19.25
CA SER A 144 -10.53 -31.48 19.36
C SER A 144 -10.19 -32.30 18.10
N GLY A 145 -8.96 -32.17 17.60
CA GLY A 145 -8.49 -32.90 16.42
C GLY A 145 -9.14 -32.50 15.11
N GLY A 146 -9.61 -31.25 14.97
CA GLY A 146 -10.04 -30.72 13.67
C GLY A 146 -11.29 -31.37 13.07
N ARG A 147 -12.20 -31.89 13.91
CA ARG A 147 -13.45 -32.58 13.50
C ARG A 147 -14.50 -31.64 12.89
N TYR A 148 -14.11 -30.93 11.84
CA TYR A 148 -14.95 -30.08 11.01
C TYR A 148 -15.35 -30.80 9.73
N TRP A 149 -16.52 -30.48 9.19
CA TRP A 149 -16.92 -30.84 7.83
C TRP A 149 -17.19 -29.60 6.99
N ILE A 150 -16.99 -29.72 5.68
CA ILE A 150 -17.20 -28.61 4.74
C ILE A 150 -18.68 -28.57 4.37
N VAL A 151 -19.26 -27.38 4.39
CA VAL A 151 -20.66 -27.17 4.05
C VAL A 151 -20.82 -26.34 2.79
N GLU A 152 -21.87 -26.63 2.04
CA GLU A 152 -22.29 -25.77 0.93
C GLU A 152 -23.08 -24.58 1.51
N TYR A 153 -22.56 -23.38 1.29
CA TYR A 153 -23.18 -22.14 1.76
C TYR A 153 -23.24 -21.13 0.62
N GLY A 154 -24.45 -20.73 0.22
CA GLY A 154 -24.66 -19.81 -0.89
C GLY A 154 -24.30 -20.40 -2.28
N GLY A 155 -24.39 -21.72 -2.46
CA GLY A 155 -24.10 -22.41 -3.73
C GLY A 155 -22.61 -22.71 -3.96
N SER A 156 -21.75 -22.52 -2.95
CA SER A 156 -20.32 -22.85 -3.03
C SER A 156 -19.83 -23.51 -1.73
N THR A 157 -18.91 -24.45 -1.87
CA THR A 157 -18.16 -25.07 -0.76
C THR A 157 -16.84 -24.34 -0.47
N ILE A 158 -16.38 -23.52 -1.43
CA ILE A 158 -15.18 -22.69 -1.33
C ILE A 158 -15.63 -21.28 -0.95
N ARG A 159 -15.02 -20.72 0.10
CA ARG A 159 -15.30 -19.34 0.53
C ARG A 159 -14.48 -18.39 -0.34
N PRO A 160 -15.09 -17.54 -1.19
CA PRO A 160 -14.34 -16.52 -1.91
C PRO A 160 -13.62 -15.58 -0.94
N VAL A 161 -12.31 -15.40 -1.10
CA VAL A 161 -11.53 -14.43 -0.31
C VAL A 161 -11.84 -13.04 -0.85
N GLY A 162 -12.50 -12.20 -0.05
CA GLY A 162 -12.77 -10.79 -0.40
C GLY A 162 -14.25 -10.39 -0.44
N GLY A 163 -15.19 -11.32 -0.23
CA GLY A 163 -16.62 -11.04 -0.31
C GLY A 163 -17.15 -11.00 -1.76
N LYS A 164 -18.48 -11.00 -1.90
CA LYS A 164 -19.16 -11.09 -3.20
C LYS A 164 -18.78 -9.92 -4.13
N GLU A 165 -18.70 -8.71 -3.59
CA GLU A 165 -18.40 -7.50 -4.37
C GLU A 165 -16.99 -7.51 -4.98
N VAL A 166 -16.00 -8.05 -4.26
CA VAL A 166 -14.62 -8.16 -4.78
C VAL A 166 -14.53 -9.26 -5.83
N CYS A 167 -15.25 -10.36 -5.67
CA CYS A 167 -15.34 -11.40 -6.70
C CYS A 167 -16.07 -10.90 -7.95
N ASP A 168 -17.23 -10.26 -7.82
CA ASP A 168 -17.98 -9.68 -8.94
C ASP A 168 -17.13 -8.63 -9.67
N HIS A 169 -16.35 -7.83 -8.92
CA HIS A 169 -15.41 -6.88 -9.49
C HIS A 169 -14.25 -7.56 -10.24
N LEU A 170 -13.60 -8.55 -9.62
CA LEU A 170 -12.50 -9.30 -10.25
C LEU A 170 -12.96 -10.07 -11.48
N GLU A 171 -14.15 -10.68 -11.42
CA GLU A 171 -14.77 -11.40 -12.53
C GLU A 171 -15.09 -10.44 -13.67
N GLY A 172 -15.69 -9.28 -13.38
CA GLY A 172 -15.92 -8.22 -14.38
C GLY A 172 -14.62 -7.61 -14.94
N VAL A 173 -13.54 -7.55 -14.16
CA VAL A 173 -12.21 -7.16 -14.66
C VAL A 173 -11.63 -8.21 -15.60
N LEU A 174 -11.69 -9.50 -15.23
CA LEU A 174 -11.20 -10.62 -16.05
C LEU A 174 -12.03 -10.81 -17.33
N GLU A 175 -13.33 -10.55 -17.28
CA GLU A 175 -14.22 -10.66 -18.44
C GLU A 175 -13.97 -9.54 -19.45
N ARG A 176 -13.86 -8.29 -18.99
CA ARG A 176 -13.41 -7.17 -19.84
C ARG A 176 -12.04 -7.41 -20.46
N GLU A 177 -11.16 -8.13 -19.75
CA GLU A 177 -9.84 -8.49 -20.28
C GLU A 177 -9.93 -9.56 -21.37
N ARG A 178 -10.77 -10.57 -21.20
CA ARG A 178 -11.06 -11.57 -22.25
C ARG A 178 -11.71 -10.96 -23.49
N GLU A 179 -12.61 -10.00 -23.32
CA GLU A 179 -13.24 -9.27 -24.43
C GLU A 179 -12.21 -8.46 -25.21
N ARG A 180 -11.35 -7.70 -24.52
CA ARG A 180 -10.25 -6.97 -25.17
C ARG A 180 -9.26 -7.88 -25.90
N GLN A 181 -8.98 -9.07 -25.36
CA GLN A 181 -8.16 -10.07 -26.03
C GLN A 181 -8.81 -10.65 -27.29
N LYS A 182 -10.14 -10.84 -27.29
CA LYS A 182 -10.89 -11.26 -28.49
C LYS A 182 -10.88 -10.18 -29.56
N ASP A 183 -11.00 -8.91 -29.19
CA ASP A 183 -10.97 -7.79 -30.14
C ASP A 183 -9.58 -7.64 -30.80
N LEU A 184 -8.50 -7.94 -30.06
CA LEU A 184 -7.12 -7.92 -30.57
C LEU A 184 -6.81 -9.08 -31.53
N LEU A 185 -7.41 -10.25 -31.32
CA LEU A 185 -7.22 -11.42 -32.19
C LEU A 185 -8.23 -11.48 -33.35
N GLY A 186 -9.37 -10.79 -33.24
CA GLY A 186 -10.43 -10.75 -34.25
C GLY A 186 -10.24 -9.73 -35.38
N GLY A 187 -9.30 -8.79 -35.26
CA GLY A 187 -9.06 -7.74 -36.25
C GLY A 187 -8.26 -8.15 -37.50
N GLY A 188 -7.80 -9.40 -37.59
CA GLY A 188 -6.92 -9.87 -38.65
C GLY A 188 -7.59 -10.83 -39.63
N SER A 189 -8.45 -10.35 -40.53
CA SER A 189 -8.73 -11.09 -41.77
C SER A 189 -9.11 -10.18 -42.94
N ALA A 190 -8.14 -9.99 -43.84
CA ALA A 190 -8.22 -10.30 -45.27
C ALA A 190 -7.41 -9.30 -46.14
N ASN A 191 -6.44 -9.88 -46.87
CA ASN A 191 -5.74 -9.35 -48.06
C ASN A 191 -4.68 -8.25 -47.91
N GLY A 192 -3.44 -8.62 -48.25
CA GLY A 192 -2.44 -7.68 -48.79
C GLY A 192 -1.00 -8.05 -48.46
N ASN A 193 -0.32 -8.69 -49.42
CA ASN A 193 1.11 -9.07 -49.44
C ASN A 193 2.07 -8.08 -48.71
N VAL A 194 2.92 -8.61 -47.83
CA VAL A 194 4.15 -7.92 -47.42
C VAL A 194 5.34 -8.87 -47.55
N THR A 195 6.17 -8.57 -48.53
CA THR A 195 7.56 -9.01 -48.66
C THR A 195 8.43 -8.44 -47.54
N THR A 196 9.17 -9.32 -46.87
CA THR A 196 10.48 -9.08 -46.23
C THR A 196 10.75 -7.72 -45.57
N ARG A 197 10.66 -7.65 -44.23
CA ARG A 197 11.74 -7.12 -43.37
C ARG A 197 11.49 -7.28 -41.87
N ASP A 198 12.59 -7.65 -41.21
CA ASP A 198 12.99 -7.33 -39.83
C ASP A 198 12.26 -8.01 -38.66
N SER A 199 12.88 -9.10 -38.18
CA SER A 199 13.36 -9.25 -36.79
C SER A 199 12.49 -8.67 -35.66
N ARG A 200 11.20 -9.01 -35.60
CA ARG A 200 10.29 -8.66 -34.49
C ARG A 200 9.64 -9.86 -33.81
N THR A 201 10.31 -11.01 -33.86
CA THR A 201 9.96 -12.20 -33.09
C THR A 201 10.72 -12.27 -31.76
N THR A 202 11.11 -11.12 -31.19
CA THR A 202 11.52 -11.03 -29.79
C THR A 202 10.30 -10.75 -28.91
N SER A 203 9.74 -11.86 -28.43
CA SER A 203 9.30 -11.99 -27.05
C SER A 203 8.06 -11.19 -26.60
N PHE A 204 6.93 -11.91 -26.62
CA PHE A 204 5.66 -11.62 -25.95
C PHE A 204 5.78 -11.73 -24.39
N THR A 205 6.92 -11.38 -23.79
CA THR A 205 7.22 -11.62 -22.37
C THR A 205 7.32 -10.31 -21.57
N ASP A 206 6.58 -10.25 -20.46
CA ASP A 206 6.63 -9.31 -19.33
C ASP A 206 6.51 -7.78 -19.54
N LEU A 207 6.72 -7.24 -20.74
CA LEU A 207 6.75 -5.79 -20.98
C LEU A 207 5.38 -5.21 -21.35
N ARG A 208 4.57 -5.95 -22.12
CA ARG A 208 3.37 -5.37 -22.76
C ARG A 208 2.20 -5.07 -21.82
N PRO A 209 1.78 -5.94 -20.88
CA PRO A 209 0.50 -5.74 -20.19
C PRO A 209 0.43 -4.49 -19.31
N TRP A 210 1.56 -3.99 -18.79
CA TRP A 210 1.55 -2.76 -18.02
C TRP A 210 1.69 -1.52 -18.92
N LEU A 211 2.50 -1.59 -20.00
CA LEU A 211 2.61 -0.51 -20.99
C LEU A 211 1.30 -0.27 -21.75
N GLU A 212 0.57 -1.36 -22.07
CA GLU A 212 -0.76 -1.29 -22.68
C GLU A 212 -1.78 -0.64 -21.73
N ARG A 213 -1.67 -0.93 -20.43
CA ARG A 213 -2.54 -0.32 -19.40
C ARG A 213 -2.22 1.15 -19.13
N THR A 214 -0.95 1.53 -19.10
CA THR A 214 -0.56 2.93 -18.87
C THR A 214 -0.72 3.79 -20.12
N GLY A 215 -0.60 3.19 -21.31
CA GLY A 215 -0.68 3.91 -22.58
C GLY A 215 0.56 4.74 -22.91
N TRP A 216 1.68 4.53 -22.20
CA TRP A 216 2.91 5.32 -22.35
C TRP A 216 3.46 5.37 -23.77
N GLU A 217 3.37 4.27 -24.52
CA GLU A 217 3.81 4.24 -25.91
C GLU A 217 3.07 5.27 -26.77
N ARG A 218 1.77 5.45 -26.56
CA ARG A 218 0.95 6.44 -27.27
C ARG A 218 1.15 7.85 -26.72
N THR A 219 1.25 8.00 -25.40
CA THR A 219 1.43 9.31 -24.75
C THR A 219 2.75 9.97 -25.16
N PHE A 220 3.83 9.19 -25.28
CA PHE A 220 5.15 9.68 -25.67
C PHE A 220 5.47 9.46 -27.15
N GLU A 221 4.47 9.17 -27.97
CA GLU A 221 4.61 9.12 -29.43
C GLU A 221 4.77 10.55 -29.98
N GLY A 222 5.82 10.79 -30.75
CA GLY A 222 6.10 12.11 -31.34
C GLY A 222 6.63 13.18 -30.36
N VAL A 223 6.84 12.84 -29.09
CA VAL A 223 7.44 13.72 -28.07
C VAL A 223 8.96 13.51 -28.05
N ASN A 224 9.73 14.60 -27.86
CA ASN A 224 11.18 14.51 -27.72
C ASN A 224 11.55 13.93 -26.33
N ARG A 225 11.86 12.63 -26.31
CA ARG A 225 12.23 11.90 -25.08
C ARG A 225 13.57 12.35 -24.49
N GLU A 226 14.50 12.83 -25.33
CA GLU A 226 15.77 13.39 -24.88
C GLU A 226 15.53 14.69 -24.10
N LEU A 227 14.69 15.58 -24.66
CA LEU A 227 14.27 16.80 -23.99
C LEU A 227 13.64 16.49 -22.63
N LEU A 228 12.73 15.50 -22.55
CA LEU A 228 12.12 15.09 -21.30
C LEU A 228 13.10 14.50 -20.28
N ARG A 229 14.05 13.66 -20.73
CA ARG A 229 15.12 13.14 -19.88
C ARG A 229 15.90 14.30 -19.26
N ASN A 230 16.34 15.26 -20.08
CA ASN A 230 17.15 16.39 -19.66
C ASN A 230 16.36 17.35 -18.74
N LEU A 231 15.08 17.61 -19.05
CA LEU A 231 14.19 18.36 -18.15
C LEU A 231 14.10 17.71 -16.77
N SER A 232 14.02 16.38 -16.71
CA SER A 232 13.90 15.60 -15.49
C SER A 232 15.23 15.28 -14.77
N ALA A 233 16.37 15.67 -15.34
CA ALA A 233 17.68 15.33 -14.78
C ALA A 233 17.89 16.01 -13.41
N ALA A 234 18.65 15.41 -12.50
CA ALA A 234 19.07 16.14 -11.32
C ALA A 234 20.10 17.21 -11.75
N PRO A 235 20.06 18.45 -11.22
CA PRO A 235 21.16 19.41 -11.39
C PRO A 235 22.49 18.80 -10.95
N SER A 236 23.55 19.06 -11.71
CA SER A 236 24.91 18.60 -11.41
C SER A 236 25.86 19.80 -11.23
N PRO A 237 27.04 19.62 -10.62
CA PRO A 237 28.01 20.70 -10.47
C PRO A 237 28.40 21.35 -11.82
N ALA A 238 28.40 20.57 -12.90
CA ALA A 238 28.67 21.06 -14.25
C ALA A 238 27.56 22.00 -14.77
N THR A 239 26.29 21.70 -14.48
CA THR A 239 25.16 22.53 -14.95
C THR A 239 25.09 23.89 -14.24
N LEU A 240 25.59 23.97 -13.00
CA LEU A 240 25.68 25.23 -12.25
C LEU A 240 26.62 26.25 -12.90
N SER A 241 27.63 25.78 -13.63
CA SER A 241 28.66 26.63 -14.21
C SER A 241 28.38 26.98 -15.68
N ARG A 242 27.80 26.03 -16.43
CA ARG A 242 27.65 26.12 -17.90
C ARG A 242 26.20 26.18 -18.39
N GLY A 243 25.23 26.05 -17.48
CA GLY A 243 23.84 25.76 -17.86
C GLY A 243 23.67 24.31 -18.31
N LEU A 244 22.44 23.93 -18.65
CA LEU A 244 22.10 22.59 -19.13
C LEU A 244 21.59 22.65 -20.56
N ILE A 245 22.18 21.85 -21.44
CA ILE A 245 21.64 21.65 -22.79
C ILE A 245 20.42 20.73 -22.69
N LEU A 246 19.25 21.25 -23.07
CA LEU A 246 17.99 20.52 -22.98
C LEU A 246 17.71 19.74 -24.27
N GLU A 247 18.08 20.32 -25.42
CA GLU A 247 18.03 19.66 -26.72
C GLU A 247 19.32 20.01 -27.47
N GLY A 248 20.08 19.00 -27.88
CA GLY A 248 21.15 19.19 -28.87
C GLY A 248 20.50 19.30 -30.24
N GLY A 249 20.77 20.39 -30.98
CA GLY A 249 20.20 20.60 -32.32
C GLY A 249 20.27 19.32 -33.16
N GLY A 250 19.10 18.81 -33.55
CA GLY A 250 18.95 17.42 -33.97
C GLY A 250 19.74 17.05 -35.22
N SER A 251 20.34 15.86 -35.20
CA SER A 251 20.32 14.83 -36.25
C SER A 251 20.46 15.23 -37.73
N ARG A 252 21.19 16.29 -38.05
CA ARG A 252 21.79 16.52 -39.37
C ARG A 252 23.20 17.04 -39.13
N GLY A 253 24.20 16.25 -39.50
CA GLY A 253 25.63 16.48 -39.25
C GLY A 253 26.19 17.76 -39.89
N GLY A 254 25.81 18.91 -39.34
CA GLY A 254 26.36 20.22 -39.60
C GLY A 254 26.48 21.00 -38.29
N PRO A 255 27.33 22.04 -38.23
CA PRO A 255 27.48 22.84 -37.02
C PRO A 255 26.14 23.51 -36.67
N VAL A 256 25.57 23.10 -35.53
CA VAL A 256 24.36 23.67 -34.96
C VAL A 256 24.62 25.14 -34.61
N ARG A 257 23.75 26.05 -35.06
CA ARG A 257 23.82 27.45 -34.66
C ARG A 257 23.48 27.56 -33.16
N PRO A 258 24.22 28.34 -32.35
CA PRO A 258 23.90 28.56 -30.94
C PRO A 258 22.45 28.99 -30.69
N ASP A 259 21.86 29.69 -31.67
CA ASP A 259 20.52 30.26 -31.63
C ASP A 259 19.40 29.20 -31.73
N GLU A 260 19.72 27.96 -32.10
CA GLU A 260 18.77 26.83 -32.23
C GLU A 260 18.86 25.85 -31.05
N GLN A 261 19.78 26.07 -30.12
CA GLN A 261 19.98 25.16 -28.99
C GLN A 261 19.09 25.55 -27.80
N THR A 262 18.14 24.69 -27.47
CA THR A 262 17.32 24.86 -26.27
C THR A 262 18.18 24.60 -25.04
N THR A 263 18.50 25.63 -24.27
CA THR A 263 19.34 25.54 -23.06
C THR A 263 18.64 26.13 -21.84
N SER A 264 18.91 25.55 -20.67
CA SER A 264 18.64 26.14 -19.36
C SER A 264 19.87 26.94 -18.94
N SER A 265 19.69 28.21 -18.59
CA SER A 265 20.82 29.09 -18.25
C SER A 265 21.46 28.67 -16.92
N ALA A 266 22.73 29.05 -16.71
CA ALA A 266 23.40 28.80 -15.43
C ALA A 266 22.68 29.47 -14.25
N ASP A 267 22.05 30.64 -14.47
CA ASP A 267 21.26 31.35 -13.46
C ASP A 267 19.99 30.56 -13.09
N ASP A 268 19.29 30.04 -14.11
CA ASP A 268 18.11 29.22 -13.91
C ASP A 268 18.50 27.92 -13.17
N GLU A 269 19.60 27.26 -13.55
CA GLU A 269 20.07 26.04 -12.88
C GLU A 269 20.53 26.27 -11.44
N ARG A 270 21.16 27.41 -11.12
CA ARG A 270 21.49 27.79 -9.73
C ARG A 270 20.24 27.93 -8.88
N LYS A 271 19.22 28.59 -9.42
CA LYS A 271 17.94 28.79 -8.74
C LYS A 271 17.18 27.48 -8.55
N ILE A 272 17.16 26.64 -9.58
CA ILE A 272 16.58 25.29 -9.51
C ILE A 272 17.30 24.46 -8.45
N THR A 273 18.64 24.55 -8.37
CA THR A 273 19.45 23.87 -7.37
C THR A 273 19.08 24.29 -5.95
N ALA A 274 18.95 25.59 -5.70
CA ALA A 274 18.47 26.09 -4.40
C ALA A 274 17.07 25.54 -4.06
N LEU A 275 16.14 25.58 -5.02
CA LEU A 275 14.78 25.06 -4.85
C LEU A 275 14.75 23.55 -4.54
N ILE A 276 15.52 22.73 -5.26
CA ILE A 276 15.56 21.29 -5.00
C ILE A 276 16.28 20.94 -3.70
N THR A 277 17.12 21.82 -3.16
CA THR A 277 17.72 21.65 -1.84
C THR A 277 16.73 22.04 -0.75
N ALA A 278 15.94 23.10 -0.96
CA ALA A 278 14.80 23.43 -0.10
C ALA A 278 13.75 22.31 0.00
N VAL A 279 13.62 21.45 -1.04
CA VAL A 279 12.75 20.24 -0.99
C VAL A 279 13.14 19.32 0.18
N ASP A 280 14.41 19.24 0.58
CA ASP A 280 14.81 18.39 1.71
C ASP A 280 14.18 18.87 3.02
N LEU A 281 14.08 20.19 3.21
CA LEU A 281 13.44 20.81 4.37
C LEU A 281 11.93 20.55 4.34
N VAL A 282 11.28 20.73 3.18
CA VAL A 282 9.84 20.42 3.01
C VAL A 282 9.56 18.96 3.35
N MET A 283 10.36 18.03 2.85
CA MET A 283 10.17 16.61 3.11
C MET A 283 10.48 16.23 4.56
N SER A 284 11.50 16.82 5.18
CA SER A 284 11.81 16.60 6.59
C SER A 284 10.67 17.10 7.49
N ARG A 285 10.09 18.26 7.16
CA ARG A 285 8.88 18.77 7.82
C ARG A 285 7.70 17.81 7.65
N CYS A 286 7.50 17.28 6.44
CA CYS A 286 6.40 16.34 6.19
C CYS A 286 6.54 15.03 6.97
N GLU A 287 7.76 14.48 7.01
CA GLU A 287 8.07 13.29 7.81
C GLU A 287 7.86 13.54 9.29
N GLN A 288 8.27 14.71 9.81
CA GLN A 288 8.07 15.07 11.21
C GLN A 288 6.57 15.17 11.55
N THR A 289 5.78 15.83 10.70
CA THR A 289 4.32 15.88 10.85
C THR A 289 3.71 14.48 10.86
N ALA A 290 4.17 13.58 9.98
CA ALA A 290 3.68 12.22 9.94
C ALA A 290 4.09 11.41 11.18
N ARG A 291 5.26 11.66 11.79
CA ARG A 291 5.69 10.99 13.03
C ARG A 291 4.85 11.37 14.25
N THR A 292 4.39 12.62 14.32
CA THR A 292 3.52 13.09 15.41
C THR A 292 2.03 12.82 15.15
N THR A 293 1.70 12.24 13.99
CA THR A 293 0.33 11.89 13.60
C THR A 293 -0.16 10.66 14.35
N SER A 294 -1.44 10.67 14.75
CA SER A 294 -2.06 9.51 15.40
C SER A 294 -2.07 8.26 14.52
N ARG A 295 -2.00 7.09 15.17
CA ARG A 295 -2.04 5.77 14.51
C ARG A 295 -3.22 5.64 13.55
N SER A 296 -4.40 6.14 13.94
CA SER A 296 -5.63 6.06 13.14
C SER A 296 -5.47 6.74 11.77
N LEU A 297 -4.90 7.94 11.75
CA LEU A 297 -4.63 8.67 10.50
C LEU A 297 -3.54 7.98 9.67
N LEU A 298 -2.50 7.43 10.30
CA LEU A 298 -1.47 6.65 9.59
C LEU A 298 -2.04 5.37 8.97
N CYS A 299 -3.02 4.73 9.61
CA CYS A 299 -3.76 3.59 9.05
C CYS A 299 -4.59 3.99 7.82
N TRP A 300 -5.22 5.17 7.84
CA TRP A 300 -5.90 5.73 6.67
C TRP A 300 -4.92 6.06 5.56
N LEU A 301 -3.79 6.69 5.88
CA LEU A 301 -2.77 7.07 4.91
C LEU A 301 -2.18 5.88 4.15
N ARG A 302 -2.04 4.74 4.82
CA ARG A 302 -1.57 3.50 4.20
C ARG A 302 -2.62 2.85 3.30
N SER A 303 -3.90 3.12 3.55
CA SER A 303 -4.98 2.49 2.80
C SER A 303 -4.97 2.92 1.34
N VAL A 304 -5.44 2.01 0.50
CA VAL A 304 -5.75 2.26 -0.92
C VAL A 304 -7.26 2.25 -1.17
N ARG A 305 -8.07 2.04 -0.12
CA ARG A 305 -9.53 1.96 -0.18
C ARG A 305 -10.14 3.31 0.20
N PRO A 306 -11.10 3.84 -0.58
CA PRO A 306 -11.75 5.12 -0.28
C PRO A 306 -12.50 5.15 1.06
N HIS A 307 -13.05 4.02 1.51
CA HIS A 307 -13.95 3.94 2.66
C HIS A 307 -13.47 2.98 3.76
N GLY A 308 -12.19 2.62 3.78
CA GLY A 308 -11.65 1.74 4.83
C GLY A 308 -10.20 2.05 5.15
N CYS A 309 -9.86 1.99 6.43
CA CYS A 309 -8.48 2.11 6.89
C CYS A 309 -7.72 0.78 6.72
N TYR A 310 -6.40 0.85 6.62
CA TYR A 310 -5.56 -0.34 6.66
C TYR A 310 -5.26 -0.71 8.11
N ALA A 311 -5.23 -2.02 8.45
CA ALA A 311 -5.06 -2.46 9.83
C ALA A 311 -3.73 -2.02 10.48
N LYS A 312 -2.69 -1.83 9.65
CA LYS A 312 -1.37 -1.36 10.08
C LYS A 312 -1.14 0.11 9.73
N PRO A 313 -0.42 0.88 10.55
CA PRO A 313 -0.07 2.25 10.21
C PRO A 313 0.86 2.31 8.99
N PHE A 314 0.91 3.49 8.36
CA PHE A 314 1.92 3.85 7.37
C PHE A 314 3.33 3.67 7.95
N THR A 315 4.20 3.04 7.18
CA THR A 315 5.58 2.73 7.58
C THR A 315 6.53 3.71 6.89
N PHE A 316 7.37 4.35 7.69
CA PHE A 316 8.44 5.19 7.18
C PHE A 316 9.52 4.34 6.53
N VAL A 317 10.20 4.90 5.53
CA VAL A 317 11.39 4.28 4.94
C VAL A 317 12.50 4.31 5.99
N GLY A 318 12.90 3.13 6.48
CA GLY A 318 13.90 3.01 7.54
C GLY A 318 15.34 3.26 7.09
N LYS A 319 15.70 2.85 5.87
CA LYS A 319 17.06 3.01 5.32
C LYS A 319 17.27 4.45 4.79
N THR A 320 18.28 5.16 5.27
CA THR A 320 18.64 6.54 4.84
C THR A 320 18.92 6.63 3.34
N ALA A 321 19.58 5.62 2.77
CA ALA A 321 19.83 5.53 1.33
C ALA A 321 18.53 5.47 0.50
N SER A 322 17.54 4.70 0.97
CA SER A 322 16.23 4.60 0.33
C SER A 322 15.46 5.92 0.42
N ARG A 323 15.50 6.58 1.58
CA ARG A 323 14.94 7.93 1.76
C ARG A 323 15.54 8.91 0.75
N ARG A 324 16.88 8.94 0.63
CA ARG A 324 17.60 9.81 -0.31
C ARG A 324 17.20 9.51 -1.77
N LYS A 325 17.07 8.22 -2.14
CA LYS A 325 16.60 7.80 -3.47
C LYS A 325 15.19 8.31 -3.76
N TYR A 326 14.28 8.24 -2.78
CA TYR A 326 12.89 8.67 -2.98
C TYR A 326 12.81 10.18 -3.14
N ILE A 327 13.42 10.94 -2.23
CA ILE A 327 13.43 12.42 -2.29
C ILE A 327 14.10 12.89 -3.60
N ARG A 328 15.12 12.19 -4.10
CA ARG A 328 15.73 12.50 -5.40
C ARG A 328 14.72 12.49 -6.55
N LEU A 329 13.71 11.60 -6.55
CA LEU A 329 12.68 11.61 -7.58
C LEU A 329 11.78 12.86 -7.48
N LEU A 330 11.45 13.31 -6.27
CA LEU A 330 10.73 14.57 -6.08
C LEU A 330 11.57 15.77 -6.56
N LYS A 331 12.87 15.80 -6.24
CA LYS A 331 13.78 16.84 -6.74
C LYS A 331 13.83 16.90 -8.27
N ARG A 332 13.91 15.74 -8.92
CA ARG A 332 13.83 15.62 -10.39
C ARG A 332 12.51 16.15 -10.94
N PHE A 333 11.40 15.88 -10.26
CA PHE A 333 10.08 16.41 -10.63
C PHE A 333 10.03 17.94 -10.51
N VAL A 334 10.51 18.50 -9.39
CA VAL A 334 10.59 19.94 -9.16
C VAL A 334 11.50 20.61 -10.20
N ALA A 335 12.65 20.02 -10.52
CA ALA A 335 13.52 20.50 -11.58
C ALA A 335 12.80 20.51 -12.94
N MET A 336 12.07 19.44 -13.29
CA MET A 336 11.27 19.38 -14.52
C MET A 336 10.22 20.50 -14.60
N ILE A 337 9.52 20.79 -13.50
CA ILE A 337 8.52 21.88 -13.44
C ILE A 337 9.16 23.21 -13.81
N PHE A 338 10.28 23.57 -13.16
CA PHE A 338 10.90 24.87 -13.36
C PHE A 338 11.61 24.98 -14.70
N ARG A 339 12.33 23.94 -15.15
CA ARG A 339 12.92 23.94 -16.49
C ARG A 339 11.85 24.05 -17.57
N ALA A 340 10.75 23.30 -17.45
CA ALA A 340 9.64 23.42 -18.37
C ALA A 340 8.98 24.82 -18.29
N TYR A 341 8.86 25.43 -17.12
CA TYR A 341 8.35 26.80 -17.00
C TYR A 341 9.22 27.82 -17.75
N ARG A 342 10.54 27.64 -17.74
CA ARG A 342 11.52 28.51 -18.42
C ARG A 342 11.60 28.27 -19.93
N LEU A 343 11.09 27.14 -20.43
CA LEU A 343 11.01 26.89 -21.86
C LEU A 343 9.98 27.78 -22.58
N PRO A 344 10.26 28.17 -23.84
CA PRO A 344 9.25 28.77 -24.70
C PRO A 344 8.00 27.90 -24.81
N ALA A 345 6.82 28.52 -24.82
CA ALA A 345 5.54 27.79 -24.80
C ALA A 345 5.40 26.81 -25.99
N GLY A 346 5.92 27.17 -27.16
CA GLY A 346 5.91 26.30 -28.35
C GLY A 346 6.71 25.02 -28.15
N ILE A 347 7.95 25.12 -27.67
CA ILE A 347 8.82 23.98 -27.37
C ILE A 347 8.21 23.11 -26.27
N ARG A 348 7.77 23.74 -25.18
CA ARG A 348 7.15 23.04 -24.05
C ARG A 348 5.94 22.23 -24.46
N GLN A 349 5.05 22.78 -25.29
CA GLN A 349 3.80 22.13 -25.67
C GLN A 349 3.97 21.13 -26.82
N HIS A 350 4.78 21.46 -27.83
CA HIS A 350 4.91 20.64 -29.03
C HIS A 350 6.01 19.58 -28.93
N GLN A 351 7.15 19.89 -28.31
CA GLN A 351 8.27 18.95 -28.21
C GLN A 351 8.27 18.19 -26.88
N ALA A 352 7.94 18.86 -25.76
CA ALA A 352 7.91 18.20 -24.45
C ALA A 352 6.51 17.67 -24.05
N GLY A 353 5.44 18.07 -24.75
CA GLY A 353 4.07 17.65 -24.42
C GLY A 353 3.54 18.18 -23.09
N ILE A 354 4.21 19.17 -22.46
CA ILE A 354 3.86 19.68 -21.13
C ILE A 354 2.90 20.86 -21.25
N ARG A 355 1.81 20.84 -20.49
CA ARG A 355 0.84 21.93 -20.40
C ARG A 355 0.57 22.25 -18.93
N PHE A 356 0.79 23.50 -18.54
CA PHE A 356 0.47 23.97 -17.20
C PHE A 356 -0.91 24.62 -17.17
N LYS A 357 -1.68 24.32 -16.12
CA LYS A 357 -2.92 25.04 -15.78
C LYS A 357 -2.58 26.48 -15.35
N LYS A 358 -3.54 27.40 -15.52
CA LYS A 358 -3.37 28.81 -15.11
C LYS A 358 -3.04 28.94 -13.61
N SER A 359 -3.64 28.10 -12.77
CA SER A 359 -3.36 28.05 -11.33
C SER A 359 -1.91 27.62 -11.03
N GLN A 360 -1.43 26.56 -11.68
CA GLN A 360 -0.05 26.09 -11.56
C GLN A 360 0.94 27.18 -12.02
N LEU A 361 0.70 27.83 -13.15
CA LEU A 361 1.55 28.93 -13.63
C LEU A 361 1.64 30.08 -12.63
N ARG A 362 0.54 30.43 -11.94
CA ARG A 362 0.58 31.45 -10.89
C ARG A 362 1.48 31.04 -9.72
N LEU A 363 1.32 29.81 -9.21
CA LEU A 363 2.15 29.31 -8.11
C LEU A 363 3.63 29.26 -8.50
N ILE A 364 3.95 28.72 -9.69
CA ILE A 364 5.31 28.67 -10.22
C ILE A 364 5.87 30.09 -10.35
N SER A 365 5.09 31.03 -10.88
CA SER A 365 5.52 32.42 -11.09
C SER A 365 5.79 33.16 -9.77
N VAL A 366 4.92 33.01 -8.78
CA VAL A 366 5.11 33.61 -7.44
C VAL A 366 6.38 33.08 -6.80
N LEU A 367 6.57 31.76 -6.78
CA LEU A 367 7.77 31.15 -6.22
C LEU A 367 9.03 31.52 -7.01
N TRP A 368 8.97 31.53 -8.34
CA TRP A 368 10.11 31.88 -9.19
C TRP A 368 10.50 33.35 -9.10
N ASN A 369 9.57 34.25 -8.81
CA ASN A 369 9.85 35.69 -8.75
C ASN A 369 9.90 36.23 -7.30
N HIS A 370 9.96 35.35 -6.31
CA HIS A 370 10.01 35.72 -4.89
C HIS A 370 11.20 36.65 -4.55
N GLU A 371 10.98 37.63 -3.69
CA GLU A 371 12.00 38.66 -3.37
C GLU A 371 13.25 38.08 -2.69
N GLY A 372 13.07 36.97 -1.96
CA GLY A 372 14.16 36.27 -1.26
C GLY A 372 15.32 35.84 -2.16
N TRP A 373 15.08 35.62 -3.46
CA TRP A 373 16.15 35.29 -4.42
C TRP A 373 17.16 36.41 -4.63
N THR A 374 16.74 37.66 -4.44
CA THR A 374 17.59 38.84 -4.64
C THR A 374 18.10 39.44 -3.34
N GLN A 375 17.35 39.33 -2.25
CA GLN A 375 17.62 40.06 -1.01
C GLN A 375 18.44 39.27 0.02
N HIS A 376 18.41 37.93 -0.03
CA HIS A 376 18.91 37.08 1.06
C HIS A 376 19.90 35.99 0.64
N ASP A 377 20.61 36.20 -0.49
CA ASP A 377 21.54 35.21 -1.06
C ASP A 377 20.93 33.80 -1.23
N ALA A 378 19.61 33.72 -1.41
CA ALA A 378 18.88 32.43 -1.44
C ALA A 378 19.27 31.51 -2.60
N LEU A 379 20.10 31.97 -3.54
CA LEU A 379 20.72 31.14 -4.57
C LEU A 379 21.85 30.26 -4.02
N ASN A 380 22.40 30.59 -2.85
CA ASN A 380 23.42 29.82 -2.18
C ASN A 380 22.80 28.56 -1.55
N GLU A 381 23.08 27.43 -2.17
CA GLU A 381 22.61 26.12 -1.73
C GLU A 381 23.04 25.78 -0.28
N GLN A 382 24.19 26.27 0.16
CA GLN A 382 24.69 25.99 1.52
C GLN A 382 23.81 26.62 2.60
N LEU A 383 23.14 27.75 2.32
CA LEU A 383 22.19 28.36 3.24
C LEU A 383 21.02 27.42 3.54
N TRP A 384 20.46 26.80 2.49
CA TRP A 384 19.36 25.84 2.64
C TRP A 384 19.79 24.57 3.37
N ARG A 385 21.05 24.14 3.19
CA ARG A 385 21.61 22.98 3.91
C ARG A 385 21.89 23.26 5.39
N SER A 386 22.24 24.49 5.75
CA SER A 386 22.57 24.87 7.13
C SER A 386 21.34 25.15 7.99
N MET A 387 20.19 25.45 7.37
CA MET A 387 18.93 25.70 8.08
C MET A 387 18.44 24.45 8.83
N LYS A 388 18.00 24.64 10.08
CA LYS A 388 17.35 23.61 10.89
C LYS A 388 15.90 24.01 11.21
N LEU A 389 14.98 23.05 11.09
CA LEU A 389 13.59 23.23 11.54
C LEU A 389 13.57 23.37 13.07
N SER A 390 12.81 24.32 13.61
CA SER A 390 12.91 24.74 15.02
C SER A 390 12.25 23.80 16.04
N ASP A 391 11.79 22.60 15.66
CA ASP A 391 11.15 21.68 16.59
C ASP A 391 11.32 20.21 16.16
N GLY A 392 12.10 19.46 16.94
CA GLY A 392 12.30 18.02 16.75
C GLY A 392 13.69 17.55 17.17
N ALA A 393 13.74 16.70 18.20
CA ALA A 393 14.94 16.08 18.74
C ALA A 393 15.96 15.66 17.65
N ASP A 394 17.22 16.06 17.86
CA ASP A 394 18.36 15.72 17.02
C ASP A 394 18.40 14.21 16.74
N VAL A 395 18.17 13.83 15.47
CA VAL A 395 18.67 12.56 14.96
C VAL A 395 20.03 12.87 14.34
N GLN A 396 21.09 12.34 14.95
CA GLN A 396 22.44 12.38 14.40
C GLN A 396 22.40 11.81 12.99
N VAL A 397 22.59 12.68 11.99
CA VAL A 397 22.87 12.26 10.62
C VAL A 397 24.36 11.99 10.58
N ASP A 398 24.74 10.71 10.62
CA ASP A 398 26.11 10.29 10.36
C ASP A 398 26.55 10.86 9.00
N ARG A 399 27.65 11.59 9.07
CA ARG A 399 28.16 12.46 8.02
C ARG A 399 29.15 11.67 7.19
N ASP A 400 28.66 10.83 6.28
CA ASP A 400 29.52 10.11 5.35
C ASP A 400 29.72 10.86 4.02
N VAL A 401 31.02 11.01 3.76
CA VAL A 401 31.80 11.66 2.70
C VAL A 401 31.17 11.70 1.32
N GLU A 402 31.22 12.88 0.70
CA GLU A 402 30.96 13.11 -0.73
C GLU A 402 31.87 12.22 -1.59
N SER A 403 31.28 11.39 -2.45
CA SER A 403 32.03 10.79 -3.56
C SER A 403 31.45 11.29 -4.87
N THR A 404 32.33 11.93 -5.63
CA THR A 404 32.16 12.53 -6.95
C THR A 404 32.28 11.47 -8.05
N ASP A 405 31.39 11.60 -9.03
CA ASP A 405 31.46 11.22 -10.44
C ASP A 405 31.47 9.75 -10.89
N GLY A 406 30.70 9.52 -11.98
CA GLY A 406 30.80 8.35 -12.85
C GLY A 406 29.44 7.85 -13.35
N GLU A 407 28.91 8.45 -14.43
CA GLU A 407 27.96 7.73 -15.28
C GLU A 407 28.72 6.62 -16.01
N GLU A 408 28.69 5.39 -15.50
CA GLU A 408 29.02 4.19 -16.27
C GLU A 408 28.03 3.06 -16.00
N GLY A 409 27.85 2.23 -17.03
CA GLY A 409 26.79 1.24 -17.15
C GLY A 409 26.79 0.21 -16.03
N CYS A 410 25.59 -0.27 -15.74
CA CYS A 410 25.32 -1.40 -14.88
C CYS A 410 26.03 -2.65 -15.40
N GLU A 411 27.06 -3.10 -14.68
CA GLU A 411 27.42 -4.52 -14.62
C GLU A 411 27.01 -5.04 -13.23
N ASP A 412 26.43 -6.23 -13.27
CA ASP A 412 25.78 -6.94 -12.19
C ASP A 412 26.75 -7.30 -11.06
N GLU A 413 26.34 -7.06 -9.80
CA GLU A 413 26.69 -7.94 -8.69
C GLU A 413 25.41 -8.20 -7.87
N ASP A 414 24.95 -9.45 -7.95
CA ASP A 414 23.85 -10.01 -7.20
C ASP A 414 24.19 -10.06 -5.70
N GLU A 415 23.47 -9.27 -4.88
CA GLU A 415 23.28 -9.57 -3.47
C GLU A 415 21.79 -9.65 -3.14
N ASP A 416 21.41 -10.87 -2.75
CA ASP A 416 20.10 -11.38 -2.38
C ASP A 416 19.52 -10.65 -1.16
N ASP A 417 18.64 -9.67 -1.36
CA ASP A 417 17.77 -9.10 -0.31
C ASP A 417 16.31 -9.37 -0.69
N SER A 418 15.83 -10.54 -0.27
CA SER A 418 14.48 -11.05 -0.52
C SER A 418 13.43 -10.37 0.35
N ASP A 419 13.20 -9.08 0.14
CA ASP A 419 12.06 -8.35 0.69
C ASP A 419 10.87 -8.41 -0.28
N ASP A 420 10.12 -9.50 -0.16
CA ASP A 420 8.87 -9.77 -0.89
C ASP A 420 7.70 -8.90 -0.38
N GLU A 421 7.61 -7.67 -0.89
CA GLU A 421 6.42 -6.83 -0.79
C GLU A 421 5.45 -7.15 -1.95
N SER A 422 4.61 -8.18 -1.73
CA SER A 422 3.39 -8.36 -2.53
C SER A 422 2.26 -8.96 -1.69
N SER A 423 1.34 -8.11 -1.21
CA SER A 423 -0.10 -8.28 -1.43
C SER A 423 -0.91 -7.23 -0.68
N VAL A 424 -1.46 -6.33 -1.48
CA VAL A 424 -2.76 -5.73 -1.23
C VAL A 424 -3.80 -6.86 -1.25
N VAL A 425 -4.43 -7.19 -0.12
CA VAL A 425 -5.90 -7.40 0.07
C VAL A 425 -6.20 -7.90 1.49
N GLY A 426 -7.25 -7.35 2.10
CA GLY A 426 -8.03 -8.02 3.14
C GLY A 426 -7.76 -7.60 4.59
N ALA A 427 -8.03 -6.34 4.94
CA ALA A 427 -8.46 -6.04 6.30
C ALA A 427 -9.97 -6.38 6.37
N GLU A 428 -10.30 -7.44 7.10
CA GLU A 428 -11.62 -7.63 7.70
C GLU A 428 -11.44 -7.65 9.23
N ASP A 429 -12.40 -6.95 9.82
CA ASP A 429 -12.62 -6.53 11.20
C ASP A 429 -12.92 -7.73 12.12
N SER A 430 -12.54 -7.64 13.40
CA SER A 430 -13.21 -8.30 14.53
C SER A 430 -12.55 -7.89 15.84
N GLU A 431 -13.34 -7.18 16.62
CA GLU A 431 -13.15 -6.84 18.02
C GLU A 431 -13.17 -8.10 18.89
N THR A 432 -12.25 -8.19 19.85
CA THR A 432 -12.45 -8.89 21.12
C THR A 432 -11.55 -8.24 22.16
N ASP A 433 -12.18 -7.53 23.10
CA ASP A 433 -11.65 -7.27 24.43
C ASP A 433 -11.28 -8.61 25.11
N ASP A 434 -10.10 -8.69 25.71
CA ASP A 434 -9.91 -9.40 26.97
C ASP A 434 -8.64 -8.87 27.64
N MET A 435 -8.89 -8.20 28.77
CA MET A 435 -7.93 -7.84 29.80
C MET A 435 -7.37 -9.13 30.39
N ASP A 436 -6.08 -9.14 30.74
CA ASP A 436 -5.59 -9.83 31.93
C ASP A 436 -4.32 -9.12 32.38
N ASP A 437 -4.51 -8.29 33.42
CA ASP A 437 -3.49 -7.85 34.37
C ASP A 437 -2.99 -9.08 35.15
N GLU A 438 -1.67 -9.28 35.22
CA GLU A 438 -1.05 -9.76 36.46
C GLU A 438 0.29 -9.01 36.62
N ASP A 439 0.34 -8.29 37.73
CA ASP A 439 1.48 -7.58 38.33
C ASP A 439 2.69 -8.50 38.55
N ASP A 440 3.90 -7.92 38.58
CA ASP A 440 4.80 -8.07 39.73
C ASP A 440 6.04 -7.15 39.61
N GLU A 441 6.02 -6.14 40.49
CA GLU A 441 7.06 -5.61 41.37
C GLU A 441 8.39 -5.03 40.82
N ASP A 442 8.49 -3.71 40.94
CA ASP A 442 9.49 -2.93 41.68
C ASP A 442 10.99 -3.32 41.61
N ASP A 443 11.79 -2.43 41.05
CA ASP A 443 13.07 -2.06 41.68
C ASP A 443 13.38 -0.58 41.40
N GLU A 444 13.12 0.26 42.40
CA GLU A 444 13.56 1.64 42.46
C GLU A 444 15.02 1.68 42.94
N SER A 445 15.90 2.29 42.13
CA SER A 445 17.18 2.78 42.62
C SER A 445 17.29 4.27 42.31
N GLU A 446 16.86 5.08 43.28
CA GLU A 446 17.25 6.48 43.42
C GLU A 446 18.74 6.56 43.77
N GLU A 447 19.53 7.22 42.93
CA GLU A 447 20.86 7.70 43.29
C GLU A 447 20.90 9.21 43.00
N GLU A 448 20.54 10.01 44.01
CA GLU A 448 21.01 11.39 44.12
C GLU A 448 22.48 11.36 44.56
N ASP A 449 23.44 11.87 43.77
CA ASP A 449 24.48 12.72 44.38
C ASP A 449 25.30 13.64 43.44
N HIS A 450 25.47 14.86 43.94
CA HIS A 450 26.50 15.87 43.72
C HIS A 450 26.99 16.24 42.30
N GLY A 451 26.32 17.25 41.74
CA GLY A 451 26.89 18.59 41.50
C GLY A 451 28.36 18.71 41.05
N ARG A 452 28.57 18.86 39.74
CA ARG A 452 29.67 19.70 39.23
C ARG A 452 29.26 20.46 37.97
N LYS A 453 28.97 21.74 38.19
CA LYS A 453 28.79 22.76 37.14
C LYS A 453 29.99 22.77 36.20
N ASN A 454 29.83 22.20 35.00
CA ASN A 454 30.61 22.60 33.83
C ASN A 454 29.64 23.19 32.82
N LYS A 455 29.45 24.50 32.95
CA LYS A 455 28.80 25.36 31.96
C LYS A 455 29.73 25.48 30.76
N ALA A 456 29.84 24.41 29.97
CA ALA A 456 30.45 24.46 28.65
C ALA A 456 29.39 24.94 27.68
N MET A 457 29.43 26.24 27.39
CA MET A 457 28.74 26.89 26.29
C MET A 457 29.06 26.15 24.98
N ARG A 458 28.23 25.20 24.59
CA ARG A 458 28.19 24.71 23.21
C ARG A 458 27.17 25.57 22.49
N SER A 459 27.70 26.57 21.79
CA SER A 459 26.97 27.35 20.80
C SER A 459 26.33 26.37 19.80
N SER A 460 25.02 26.15 19.91
CA SER A 460 24.22 25.51 18.86
C SER A 460 24.06 26.54 17.75
N GLY A 461 25.10 26.69 16.92
CA GLY A 461 25.10 27.57 15.75
C GLY A 461 24.36 26.95 14.57
N GLY A 462 23.11 26.54 14.76
CA GLY A 462 22.18 26.32 13.65
C GLY A 462 21.35 27.59 13.48
N GLU A 463 21.36 28.19 12.30
CA GLU A 463 20.45 29.30 12.00
C GLU A 463 19.02 28.75 11.94
N GLU A 464 18.14 29.26 12.80
CA GLU A 464 16.70 29.03 12.70
C GLU A 464 16.21 29.49 11.31
N VAL A 465 15.20 28.80 10.77
CA VAL A 465 14.63 29.15 9.46
C VAL A 465 14.11 30.59 9.51
N SER A 466 14.71 31.46 8.71
CA SER A 466 14.29 32.86 8.61
C SER A 466 12.87 32.99 8.03
N PRO A 467 12.09 34.04 8.36
CA PRO A 467 10.71 34.19 7.89
C PRO A 467 10.54 34.14 6.37
N TRP A 468 11.46 34.74 5.60
CA TRP A 468 11.42 34.70 4.13
C TRP A 468 11.67 33.29 3.58
N ALA A 469 12.49 32.49 4.26
CA ALA A 469 12.76 31.12 3.86
C ALA A 469 11.55 30.22 4.16
N GLU A 470 10.87 30.43 5.28
CA GLU A 470 9.61 29.73 5.60
C GLU A 470 8.53 30.04 4.56
N GLU A 471 8.41 31.28 4.10
CA GLU A 471 7.50 31.66 3.01
C GLU A 471 7.82 30.91 1.71
N VAL A 472 9.09 30.82 1.33
CA VAL A 472 9.54 30.04 0.16
C VAL A 472 9.22 28.56 0.33
N LEU A 473 9.42 27.98 1.52
CA LEU A 473 9.10 26.59 1.84
C LEU A 473 7.59 26.32 1.76
N GLU A 474 6.75 27.24 2.23
CA GLU A 474 5.30 27.16 2.11
C GLU A 474 4.82 27.23 0.66
N LEU A 475 5.36 28.17 -0.12
CA LEU A 475 5.08 28.26 -1.55
C LEU A 475 5.51 27.00 -2.31
N LEU A 476 6.67 26.44 -1.97
CA LEU A 476 7.18 25.20 -2.56
C LEU A 476 6.32 24.00 -2.16
N PHE A 477 5.94 23.88 -0.89
CA PHE A 477 5.01 22.86 -0.42
C PHE A 477 3.66 22.97 -1.13
N GLY A 478 3.09 24.17 -1.21
CA GLY A 478 1.85 24.46 -1.91
C GLY A 478 1.91 24.11 -3.40
N LEU A 479 3.05 24.37 -4.06
CA LEU A 479 3.30 23.98 -5.44
C LEU A 479 3.31 22.45 -5.61
N ILE A 480 4.06 21.73 -4.77
CA ILE A 480 4.13 20.26 -4.80
C ILE A 480 2.73 19.68 -4.57
N MET A 481 2.02 20.17 -3.55
CA MET A 481 0.64 19.79 -3.25
C MET A 481 -0.29 19.97 -4.45
N ALA A 482 -0.21 21.12 -5.14
CA ALA A 482 -1.06 21.41 -6.29
C ALA A 482 -0.86 20.44 -7.47
N PHE A 483 0.34 19.89 -7.63
CA PHE A 483 0.59 18.82 -8.61
C PHE A 483 0.18 17.43 -8.11
N CYS A 484 0.28 17.16 -6.80
CA CYS A 484 -0.19 15.90 -6.20
C CYS A 484 -1.72 15.77 -6.21
N THR A 485 -2.45 16.88 -6.08
CA THR A 485 -3.92 16.90 -6.08
C THR A 485 -4.52 17.31 -7.42
N GLU A 486 -3.73 17.26 -8.50
CA GLU A 486 -4.20 17.61 -9.83
C GLU A 486 -5.28 16.65 -10.32
N GLU A 487 -6.46 17.18 -10.65
CA GLU A 487 -7.53 16.38 -11.24
C GLU A 487 -7.16 15.87 -12.63
N VAL A 488 -7.39 14.57 -12.84
CA VAL A 488 -7.24 13.88 -14.12
C VAL A 488 -8.34 14.37 -15.07
N MET A 489 -7.95 14.90 -16.21
CA MET A 489 -8.88 15.32 -17.27
C MET A 489 -9.23 14.13 -18.16
N ASP A 490 -10.51 14.02 -18.54
CA ASP A 490 -11.03 13.04 -19.51
C ASP A 490 -10.70 11.57 -19.20
N GLY A 491 -10.46 11.25 -17.91
CA GLY A 491 -10.03 9.92 -17.48
C GLY A 491 -8.66 9.50 -18.02
N ARG A 492 -7.89 10.44 -18.57
CA ARG A 492 -6.56 10.24 -19.15
C ARG A 492 -5.47 10.57 -18.13
N PRO A 493 -4.80 9.57 -17.52
CA PRO A 493 -3.86 9.83 -16.44
C PRO A 493 -2.68 10.71 -16.84
N ASP A 494 -2.28 10.68 -18.13
CA ASP A 494 -1.23 11.53 -18.70
C ASP A 494 -1.59 13.02 -18.76
N SER A 495 -2.83 13.39 -18.42
CA SER A 495 -3.25 14.79 -18.32
C SER A 495 -2.66 15.54 -17.12
N THR A 496 -2.16 14.83 -16.10
CA THR A 496 -1.50 15.45 -14.94
C THR A 496 0.02 15.36 -15.05
N LEU A 497 0.72 16.42 -14.64
CA LEU A 497 2.16 16.48 -14.86
C LEU A 497 2.92 15.45 -14.01
N LEU A 498 2.43 15.13 -12.81
CA LEU A 498 3.06 14.14 -11.93
C LEU A 498 2.98 12.73 -12.52
N VAL A 499 1.83 12.36 -13.09
CA VAL A 499 1.65 11.08 -13.77
C VAL A 499 2.43 11.05 -15.08
N TYR A 500 2.43 12.14 -15.85
CA TYR A 500 3.28 12.27 -17.03
C TYR A 500 4.77 12.09 -16.69
N PHE A 501 5.27 12.76 -15.65
CA PHE A 501 6.62 12.58 -15.14
C PHE A 501 6.91 11.13 -14.73
N SER A 502 5.94 10.45 -14.11
CA SER A 502 6.09 9.03 -13.79
C SER A 502 6.34 8.18 -15.03
N GLY A 503 5.78 8.54 -16.19
CA GLY A 503 6.07 7.89 -17.47
C GLY A 503 7.48 8.16 -17.99
N VAL A 504 7.99 9.38 -17.82
CA VAL A 504 9.38 9.76 -18.16
C VAL A 504 10.41 8.93 -17.39
N LEU A 505 10.13 8.60 -16.12
CA LEU A 505 10.98 7.71 -15.31
C LEU A 505 11.05 6.28 -15.85
N GLY A 506 10.17 5.93 -16.80
CA GLY A 506 10.12 4.62 -17.43
C GLY A 506 10.94 4.51 -18.70
N PHE A 507 11.61 5.56 -19.20
CA PHE A 507 12.41 5.46 -20.42
C PHE A 507 13.64 4.56 -20.26
N SER A 508 13.96 3.81 -21.31
CA SER A 508 15.24 3.08 -21.41
C SER A 508 16.41 4.06 -21.57
N ALA A 509 17.64 3.61 -21.30
CA ALA A 509 18.85 4.44 -21.45
C ALA A 509 19.00 5.00 -22.88
N GLU A 510 18.66 4.18 -23.89
CA GLU A 510 18.68 4.55 -25.30
C GLU A 510 17.52 5.45 -25.73
N LEU A 511 16.52 5.68 -24.85
CA LEU A 511 15.29 6.44 -25.12
C LEU A 511 14.41 5.86 -26.25
N THR A 512 14.75 4.69 -26.79
CA THR A 512 14.00 3.99 -27.84
C THR A 512 12.77 3.27 -27.30
N GLY A 513 12.77 2.88 -26.02
CA GLY A 513 11.70 2.11 -25.39
C GLY A 513 11.53 2.43 -23.90
N PHE A 514 10.92 1.48 -23.19
CA PHE A 514 10.63 1.59 -21.75
C PHE A 514 11.32 0.50 -20.95
N LEU A 515 11.57 0.78 -19.67
CA LEU A 515 12.13 -0.14 -18.69
C LEU A 515 11.19 -1.34 -18.43
N PRO A 516 11.72 -2.50 -18.01
CA PRO A 516 10.90 -3.59 -17.51
C PRO A 516 10.08 -3.20 -16.28
N ALA A 517 8.92 -3.84 -16.10
CA ALA A 517 8.00 -3.57 -14.99
C ALA A 517 8.72 -3.60 -13.62
N ARG A 518 9.57 -4.61 -13.40
CA ARG A 518 10.35 -4.78 -12.15
C ARG A 518 11.23 -3.57 -11.80
N SER A 519 11.82 -2.92 -12.82
CA SER A 519 12.69 -1.77 -12.64
C SER A 519 11.88 -0.49 -12.47
N TYR A 520 10.73 -0.41 -13.13
CA TYR A 520 9.84 0.74 -13.12
C TYR A 520 9.03 0.89 -11.83
N THR A 521 8.53 -0.20 -11.25
CA THR A 521 7.66 -0.17 -10.05
C THR A 521 8.33 0.47 -8.85
N SER A 522 9.65 0.35 -8.71
CA SER A 522 10.41 1.01 -7.64
C SER A 522 10.29 2.54 -7.67
N ASN A 523 10.24 3.13 -8.87
CA ASN A 523 10.04 4.58 -9.04
C ASN A 523 8.62 4.99 -8.65
N LEU A 524 7.61 4.19 -9.01
CA LEU A 524 6.23 4.43 -8.63
C LEU A 524 6.01 4.34 -7.11
N ALA A 525 6.58 3.31 -6.47
CA ALA A 525 6.51 3.14 -5.03
C ALA A 525 7.06 4.37 -4.28
N ALA A 526 8.19 4.91 -4.76
CA ALA A 526 8.80 6.12 -4.24
C ALA A 526 7.90 7.36 -4.40
N LEU A 527 7.29 7.56 -5.58
CA LEU A 527 6.36 8.68 -5.81
C LEU A 527 5.11 8.58 -4.94
N ILE A 528 4.55 7.37 -4.77
CA ILE A 528 3.39 7.13 -3.91
C ILE A 528 3.73 7.42 -2.44
N TYR A 529 4.92 6.99 -1.99
CA TYR A 529 5.40 7.29 -0.63
C TYR A 529 5.48 8.80 -0.38
N ILE A 530 6.08 9.55 -1.31
CA ILE A 530 6.19 11.01 -1.21
C ILE A 530 4.82 11.66 -1.20
N GLN A 531 3.93 11.28 -2.11
CA GLN A 531 2.56 11.82 -2.17
C GLN A 531 1.83 11.60 -0.84
N ARG A 532 1.94 10.41 -0.25
CA ARG A 532 1.32 10.12 1.05
C ARG A 532 1.83 11.07 2.15
N LEU A 533 3.15 11.26 2.27
CA LEU A 533 3.70 12.18 3.27
C LEU A 533 3.20 13.61 3.06
N VAL A 534 3.23 14.09 1.82
CA VAL A 534 2.84 15.46 1.46
C VAL A 534 1.35 15.70 1.74
N LEU A 535 0.47 14.77 1.35
CA LEU A 535 -0.97 14.85 1.61
C LEU A 535 -1.29 14.79 3.11
N GLN A 536 -0.58 13.96 3.88
CA GLN A 536 -0.76 13.85 5.33
C GLN A 536 -0.45 15.17 6.04
N SER A 537 0.62 15.85 5.65
CA SER A 537 0.99 17.14 6.23
C SER A 537 -0.05 18.22 5.98
N LYS A 538 -0.71 18.21 4.81
CA LYS A 538 -1.82 19.13 4.55
C LYS A 538 -2.99 18.90 5.48
N ILE A 539 -3.38 17.63 5.71
CA ILE A 539 -4.50 17.26 6.57
C ILE A 539 -4.27 17.75 8.01
N ASN A 540 -3.06 17.59 8.54
CA ASN A 540 -2.74 18.03 9.90
C ASN A 540 -2.67 19.56 10.01
N SER A 541 -2.12 20.26 9.02
CA SER A 541 -2.09 21.72 8.98
C SER A 541 -3.52 22.31 9.01
N THR A 542 -4.46 21.72 8.27
CA THR A 542 -5.88 22.16 8.31
C THR A 542 -6.61 21.84 9.62
N ARG A 543 -6.06 20.96 10.47
CA ARG A 543 -6.69 20.54 11.72
C ARG A 543 -6.39 21.51 12.87
N VAL A 544 -5.28 22.25 12.78
CA VAL A 544 -4.91 23.29 13.76
C VAL A 544 -5.89 24.46 13.72
N ASP A 545 -6.49 24.75 12.56
CA ASP A 545 -7.47 25.84 12.38
C ASP A 545 -8.89 25.54 12.91
N PHE A 546 -9.18 24.31 13.35
CA PHE A 546 -10.50 23.95 13.94
C PHE A 546 -10.53 24.06 15.47
N SER A 547 -9.53 24.68 16.07
CA SER A 547 -9.46 24.94 17.53
C SER A 547 -9.80 26.39 17.86
N ASP A 548 -10.77 27.00 17.18
CA ASP A 548 -11.45 28.20 17.68
C ASP A 548 -12.61 27.74 18.59
N PRO A 549 -12.62 28.10 19.88
CA PRO A 549 -13.66 27.69 20.80
C PRO A 549 -14.97 28.41 20.48
N LEU A 550 -16.05 27.64 20.35
CA LEU A 550 -17.41 28.15 20.52
C LEU A 550 -17.66 28.58 21.96
#